data_AF-A0A0C9SVG6-F1
#
_entry.id   AF-A0A0C9SVG6-F1
#
_cell.length_a   1.000
_cell.length_b   1.000
_cell.length_c   1.000
_cell.angle_alpha   90.00
_cell.angle_beta   90.00
_cell.angle_gamma   90.00
#
_symmetry.space_group_name_H-M   'P 1'
#
loop_
_entity.id
_entity.type
_entity.pdbx_description
1 polymer ?
#
loop_
_entity_poly.entity_id
_entity_poly.type
_entity_poly.pdbx_seq_one_letter_code
_entity_poly.pdbx_strand_id
1 'polypeptide(L)'
;MGALSLAPKWAPTPGGSHDRVTNISAICLLLHNAQVSSSIGHKIELSPTQTLPAPEMHLLRWFSQRHVLTPGRRYTCVTEPLMSANCWSEIAYSRVPSVCMHANKEKFFTHDAERFLSYLTDVESGEKQISGATLFPHLLVMQAVRFAQAQRDTPTWHGFKTRNVHLIGDAMREQRRKLAETQARVVDTQWATLLARLREAGELDDYIAVCDVSGSMGSIWKPTLPDKSPFEVNLIWPALSLSLVLARLAKPPFADSFITFSSQPRVVVLDAESKKVLLGATIRAMMHSDWGFNTDLNAVFVKLILPLVIKIKITKDEMIKRLFVFSDMQFDCASIKPDPAHWKTNHDVVERAYQEAGYYVPEIVYWNLSRESITAPVTGEREGIALLSEYSPSLLKVFMDVEEEDFEVLDDSGEKVKQKLTPEEIMRKVLGRRSYNGLVVVD
;
A
#
# COMPACT_ATOMS: atom_id res chain seq x y z
N MET A 1 40.54 3.74 -4.17
CA MET A 1 40.05 3.54 -2.78
C MET A 1 38.83 2.66 -2.84
N GLY A 2 38.82 1.53 -2.13
CA GLY A 2 37.69 0.59 -2.17
C GLY A 2 36.41 1.24 -1.64
N ALA A 3 35.29 1.08 -2.35
CA ALA A 3 34.00 1.54 -1.88
C ALA A 3 33.61 0.73 -0.63
N LEU A 4 33.58 1.36 0.53
CA LEU A 4 33.01 0.77 1.74
C LEU A 4 31.52 0.45 1.49
N SER A 5 31.10 -0.75 1.89
CA SER A 5 29.72 -1.20 1.73
C SER A 5 28.75 -0.33 2.55
N LEU A 6 27.46 -0.39 2.22
CA LEU A 6 26.40 0.28 2.98
C LEU A 6 26.14 -0.37 4.36
N ALA A 7 26.95 -1.34 4.80
CA ALA A 7 26.76 -2.03 6.07
C ALA A 7 26.61 -1.08 7.28
N PRO A 8 27.37 0.03 7.42
CA PRO A 8 27.19 0.96 8.55
C PRO A 8 25.82 1.68 8.58
N LYS A 9 25.15 1.78 7.42
CA LYS A 9 23.80 2.37 7.29
C LYS A 9 22.73 1.42 7.83
N TRP A 10 22.89 0.11 7.59
CA TRP A 10 21.93 -0.92 7.99
C TRP A 10 22.21 -1.54 9.36
N ALA A 11 23.43 -1.35 9.87
CA ALA A 11 23.80 -1.81 11.20
C ALA A 11 22.92 -1.14 12.27
N PRO A 12 22.26 -1.91 13.14
CA PRO A 12 21.31 -1.33 14.08
C PRO A 12 22.03 -0.50 15.15
N THR A 13 21.35 0.55 15.61
CA THR A 13 21.89 1.45 16.63
C THR A 13 21.82 0.77 18.01
N PRO A 14 22.92 0.72 18.78
CA PRO A 14 22.93 0.15 20.13
C PRO A 14 21.85 0.76 21.04
N GLY A 15 21.18 -0.09 21.81
CA GLY A 15 20.06 0.28 22.67
C GLY A 15 18.70 0.43 21.97
N GLY A 16 18.66 0.39 20.63
CA GLY A 16 17.44 0.42 19.82
C GLY A 16 16.66 -0.91 19.84
N SER A 17 15.46 -0.92 19.25
CA SER A 17 14.57 -2.10 19.20
C SER A 17 15.25 -3.34 18.63
N HIS A 18 15.96 -3.20 17.50
CA HIS A 18 16.68 -4.30 16.88
C HIS A 18 17.85 -4.81 17.73
N ASP A 19 18.58 -3.95 18.43
CA ASP A 19 19.67 -4.37 19.33
C ASP A 19 19.14 -5.17 20.52
N ARG A 20 17.98 -4.80 21.06
CA ARG A 20 17.36 -5.52 22.19
C ARG A 20 16.99 -6.96 21.83
N VAL A 21 16.64 -7.22 20.57
CA VAL A 21 16.23 -8.55 20.09
C VAL A 21 17.41 -9.35 19.55
N THR A 22 18.32 -8.71 18.81
CA THR A 22 19.43 -9.40 18.09
C THR A 22 20.74 -9.43 18.86
N ASN A 23 20.86 -8.67 19.94
CA ASN A 23 22.03 -8.58 20.80
C ASN A 23 23.33 -8.29 20.02
N ILE A 24 23.44 -7.08 19.45
CA ILE A 24 24.56 -6.66 18.57
C ILE A 24 25.92 -6.76 19.26
N SER A 25 25.95 -6.84 20.59
CA SER A 25 27.14 -7.22 21.33
C SER A 25 27.81 -8.44 20.71
N ALA A 26 27.07 -9.46 20.26
CA ALA A 26 27.62 -10.64 19.59
C ALA A 26 28.43 -10.33 18.31
N ILE A 27 28.00 -9.34 17.51
CA ILE A 27 28.75 -8.89 16.33
C ILE A 27 30.02 -8.14 16.76
N CYS A 28 29.94 -7.36 17.84
CA CYS A 28 31.09 -6.66 18.42
C CYS A 28 32.10 -7.65 19.01
N LEU A 29 31.63 -8.78 19.56
CA LEU A 29 32.46 -9.89 20.02
C LEU A 29 33.21 -10.56 18.87
N LEU A 30 32.57 -10.77 17.72
CA LEU A 30 33.22 -11.30 16.52
C LEU A 30 34.29 -10.34 15.97
N LEU A 31 34.02 -9.03 15.95
CA LEU A 31 34.98 -8.00 15.54
C LEU A 31 36.17 -7.88 16.52
N HIS A 32 35.92 -8.06 17.82
CA HIS A 32 36.98 -8.10 18.84
C HIS A 32 37.84 -9.36 18.70
N ASN A 33 37.24 -10.55 18.54
CA ASN A 33 37.95 -11.81 18.34
C ASN A 33 38.76 -11.84 17.03
N ALA A 34 38.30 -11.13 15.99
CA ALA A 34 39.05 -10.94 14.75
C ALA A 34 40.25 -9.96 14.88
N GLN A 35 40.61 -9.54 16.10
CA GLN A 35 41.70 -8.59 16.41
C GLN A 35 41.59 -7.22 15.73
N VAL A 36 40.42 -6.87 15.19
CA VAL A 36 40.18 -5.55 14.58
C VAL A 36 40.15 -4.45 15.64
N SER A 37 39.92 -4.81 16.91
CA SER A 37 39.86 -3.89 18.05
C SER A 37 41.01 -4.11 19.03
N SER A 38 42.22 -3.66 18.65
CA SER A 38 43.37 -3.58 19.57
C SER A 38 43.26 -2.46 20.62
N SER A 39 42.17 -1.67 20.57
CA SER A 39 41.99 -0.45 21.37
C SER A 39 41.23 -0.65 22.68
N ILE A 40 40.63 -1.82 22.90
CA ILE A 40 39.98 -2.16 24.18
C ILE A 40 41.04 -2.81 25.07
N GLY A 41 41.61 -2.04 26.01
CA GLY A 41 42.61 -2.54 26.96
C GLY A 41 42.07 -3.53 28.01
N HIS A 42 40.80 -3.94 27.90
CA HIS A 42 40.13 -4.86 28.80
C HIS A 42 39.95 -6.21 28.11
N LYS A 43 40.62 -7.26 28.60
CA LYS A 43 40.37 -8.63 28.14
C LYS A 43 38.96 -9.03 28.59
N ILE A 44 38.10 -9.37 27.63
CA ILE A 44 36.76 -9.91 27.89
C ILE A 44 36.86 -11.40 27.61
N GLU A 45 36.72 -12.25 28.64
CA GLU A 45 36.69 -13.71 28.50
C GLU A 45 35.28 -14.15 28.08
N LEU A 46 35.20 -15.01 27.07
CA LEU A 46 33.95 -15.30 26.37
C LEU A 46 33.67 -16.80 26.30
N SER A 47 32.52 -17.19 26.86
CA SER A 47 31.95 -18.54 26.74
C SER A 47 30.71 -18.48 25.83
N PRO A 48 30.56 -19.35 24.81
CA PRO A 48 29.43 -19.34 23.86
C PRO A 48 28.05 -19.52 24.50
N THR A 49 28.03 -20.05 25.73
CA THR A 49 26.83 -20.46 26.46
C THR A 49 26.45 -19.50 27.60
N GLN A 50 27.25 -18.46 27.87
CA GLN A 50 27.04 -17.57 29.01
C GLN A 50 26.66 -16.16 28.55
N THR A 51 25.60 -15.63 29.15
CA THR A 51 25.21 -14.22 28.99
C THR A 51 26.27 -13.32 29.63
N LEU A 52 26.80 -12.40 28.85
CA LEU A 52 27.80 -11.43 29.32
C LEU A 52 27.22 -10.51 30.39
N PRO A 53 28.00 -10.16 31.44
CA PRO A 53 27.61 -9.16 32.43
C PRO A 53 27.25 -7.80 31.81
N ALA A 54 26.29 -7.10 32.41
CA ALA A 54 25.79 -5.80 31.92
C ALA A 54 26.89 -4.73 31.68
N PRO A 55 27.94 -4.59 32.51
CA PRO A 55 29.01 -3.62 32.28
C PRO A 55 29.82 -3.89 31.00
N GLU A 56 30.15 -5.15 30.73
CA GLU A 56 30.91 -5.56 29.53
C GLU A 56 30.08 -5.37 28.27
N MET A 57 28.78 -5.64 28.36
CA MET A 57 27.82 -5.36 27.30
C MET A 57 27.73 -3.87 26.97
N HIS A 58 27.77 -3.00 27.98
CA HIS A 58 27.81 -1.55 27.77
C HIS A 58 29.11 -1.10 27.10
N LEU A 59 30.26 -1.65 27.49
CA LEU A 59 31.56 -1.34 26.87
C LEU A 59 31.58 -1.74 25.38
N LEU A 60 31.08 -2.92 25.04
CA LEU A 60 31.01 -3.39 23.65
C LEU A 60 30.07 -2.52 22.80
N ARG A 61 28.90 -2.17 23.34
CA ARG A 61 27.96 -1.25 22.68
C ARG A 61 28.57 0.13 22.46
N TRP A 62 29.25 0.67 23.46
CA TRP A 62 29.97 1.94 23.36
C TRP A 62 31.05 1.89 22.29
N PHE A 63 31.87 0.83 22.28
CA PHE A 63 32.94 0.66 21.30
C PHE A 63 32.38 0.61 19.88
N SER A 64 31.36 -0.22 19.66
CA SER A 64 30.70 -0.34 18.36
C SER A 64 30.12 0.98 17.88
N GLN A 65 29.41 1.69 18.76
CA GLN A 65 28.85 3.00 18.42
C GLN A 65 29.95 4.00 18.05
N ARG A 66 31.01 4.11 18.86
CA ARG A 66 32.01 5.17 18.73
C ARG A 66 33.07 4.89 17.67
N HIS A 67 33.54 3.66 17.55
CA HIS A 67 34.69 3.29 16.73
C HIS A 67 34.31 2.61 15.42
N VAL A 68 33.13 2.00 15.32
CA VAL A 68 32.67 1.31 14.10
C VAL A 68 31.57 2.10 13.40
N LEU A 69 30.45 2.33 14.09
CA LEU A 69 29.27 2.95 13.50
C LEU A 69 29.45 4.44 13.24
N THR A 70 29.99 5.21 14.20
CA THR A 70 30.15 6.66 14.01
C THR A 70 31.08 7.00 12.83
N PRO A 71 32.29 6.42 12.71
CA PRO A 71 33.16 6.67 11.57
C PRO A 71 32.57 6.11 10.27
N GLY A 72 31.98 4.91 10.31
CA GLY A 72 31.34 4.29 9.15
C GLY A 72 30.14 5.09 8.62
N ARG A 73 29.28 5.62 9.50
CA ARG A 73 28.13 6.48 9.14
C ARG A 73 28.54 7.87 8.67
N ARG A 74 29.64 8.42 9.19
CA ARG A 74 30.25 9.66 8.66
C ARG A 74 30.78 9.45 7.25
N TYR A 75 31.56 8.40 7.03
CA TYR A 75 32.11 8.08 5.71
C TYR A 75 31.02 7.77 4.68
N THR A 76 29.97 7.05 5.10
CA THR A 76 28.84 6.72 4.22
C THR A 76 27.86 7.89 4.04
N CYS A 77 28.10 9.04 4.68
CA CYS A 77 27.27 10.26 4.62
C CYS A 77 25.80 9.97 4.95
N VAL A 78 25.56 9.26 6.05
CA VAL A 78 24.20 9.01 6.55
C VAL A 78 23.53 10.35 6.90
N THR A 79 22.24 10.47 6.58
CA THR A 79 21.52 11.74 6.61
C THR A 79 21.39 12.31 8.02
N GLU A 80 21.07 11.48 9.01
CA GLU A 80 20.75 11.93 10.37
C GLU A 80 21.96 12.60 11.07
N PRO A 81 23.20 12.03 11.03
CA PRO A 81 24.38 12.73 11.55
C PRO A 81 24.66 14.07 10.87
N LEU A 82 24.48 14.18 9.54
CA LEU A 82 24.68 15.42 8.80
C LEU A 82 23.64 16.48 9.18
N MET A 83 22.38 16.08 9.35
CA MET A 83 21.32 16.95 9.85
C MET A 83 21.62 17.46 11.26
N SER A 84 22.09 16.59 12.17
CA SER A 84 22.47 17.00 13.53
C SER A 84 23.68 17.94 13.56
N ALA A 85 24.60 17.80 12.62
CA ALA A 85 25.75 18.69 12.46
C ALA A 85 25.42 20.00 11.72
N ASN A 86 24.17 20.18 11.28
CA ASN A 86 23.71 21.29 10.45
C ASN A 86 24.44 21.40 9.08
N CYS A 87 25.02 20.29 8.60
CA CYS A 87 25.75 20.20 7.32
C CYS A 87 24.81 19.77 6.18
N TRP A 88 23.79 20.57 5.87
CA TRP A 88 22.77 20.23 4.86
C TRP A 88 23.33 20.15 3.43
N SER A 89 24.34 20.95 3.13
CA SER A 89 25.02 20.99 1.81
C SER A 89 25.68 19.66 1.43
N GLU A 90 26.06 18.84 2.41
CA GLU A 90 26.70 17.53 2.20
C GLU A 90 25.69 16.39 1.97
N ILE A 91 24.39 16.66 2.15
CA ILE A 91 23.35 15.64 2.00
C ILE A 91 23.20 15.30 0.51
N ALA A 92 23.42 14.02 0.19
CA ALA A 92 23.18 13.46 -1.14
C ALA A 92 21.76 12.89 -1.23
N TYR A 93 20.80 13.68 -1.73
CA TYR A 93 19.37 13.33 -1.76
C TYR A 93 19.05 11.99 -2.44
N SER A 94 19.80 11.60 -3.48
CA SER A 94 19.62 10.32 -4.19
C SER A 94 19.86 9.08 -3.30
N ARG A 95 20.68 9.22 -2.24
CA ARG A 95 21.04 8.13 -1.33
C ARG A 95 20.18 8.08 -0.07
N VAL A 96 19.34 9.10 0.14
CA VAL A 96 18.45 9.21 1.28
C VAL A 96 17.36 8.14 1.16
N PRO A 97 17.15 7.30 2.19
CA PRO A 97 16.04 6.35 2.21
C PRO A 97 14.68 7.03 2.10
N SER A 98 13.74 6.41 1.40
CA SER A 98 12.35 6.84 1.26
C SER A 98 11.68 7.27 2.59
N VAL A 99 11.86 6.46 3.65
CA VAL A 99 11.28 6.73 4.98
C VAL A 99 11.89 7.99 5.60
N CYS A 100 13.22 8.14 5.55
CA CYS A 100 13.92 9.32 6.04
C CYS A 100 13.53 10.58 5.25
N MET A 101 13.39 10.43 3.92
CA MET A 101 12.93 11.49 3.02
C MET A 101 11.53 11.98 3.42
N HIS A 102 10.62 11.06 3.70
CA HIS A 102 9.25 11.40 4.10
C HIS A 102 9.21 12.10 5.46
N ALA A 103 9.93 11.57 6.45
CA ALA A 103 9.91 12.08 7.83
C ALA A 103 10.55 13.47 7.97
N ASN A 104 11.59 13.77 7.19
CA ASN A 104 12.38 14.99 7.34
C ASN A 104 12.19 16.03 6.22
N LYS A 105 11.22 15.84 5.33
CA LYS A 105 10.93 16.74 4.18
C LYS A 105 10.84 18.22 4.56
N GLU A 106 10.18 18.55 5.67
CA GLU A 106 10.01 19.93 6.12
C GLU A 106 11.34 20.56 6.54
N LYS A 107 12.24 19.75 7.12
CA LYS A 107 13.58 20.19 7.51
C LYS A 107 14.47 20.39 6.29
N PHE A 108 14.43 19.47 5.32
CA PHE A 108 15.16 19.64 4.05
C PHE A 108 14.75 20.92 3.35
N PHE A 109 13.45 21.21 3.28
CA PHE A 109 12.96 22.43 2.68
C PHE A 109 13.34 23.69 3.47
N THR A 110 13.33 23.63 4.81
CA THR A 110 13.67 24.79 5.65
C THR A 110 15.15 25.17 5.54
N HIS A 111 16.04 24.18 5.39
CA HIS A 111 17.49 24.39 5.42
C HIS A 111 18.18 24.38 4.04
N ASP A 112 17.61 23.71 3.04
CA ASP A 112 18.20 23.55 1.71
C ASP A 112 17.11 23.46 0.61
N ALA A 113 16.29 24.52 0.51
CA ALA A 113 15.14 24.57 -0.38
C ALA A 113 15.50 24.39 -1.88
N GLU A 114 16.55 25.06 -2.35
CA GLU A 114 16.90 25.10 -3.78
C GLU A 114 17.36 23.73 -4.29
N ARG A 115 18.31 23.09 -3.60
CA ARG A 115 18.80 21.76 -4.00
C ARG A 115 17.70 20.70 -3.84
N PHE A 116 16.86 20.84 -2.81
CA PHE A 116 15.75 19.93 -2.60
C PHE A 116 14.69 20.03 -3.70
N LEU A 117 14.31 21.26 -4.11
CA LEU A 117 13.37 21.47 -5.23
C LEU A 117 13.94 20.99 -6.56
N SER A 118 15.22 21.24 -6.83
CA SER A 118 15.91 20.69 -8.01
C SER A 118 15.87 19.17 -7.98
N TYR A 119 16.19 18.53 -6.86
CA TYR A 119 16.10 17.07 -6.73
C TYR A 119 14.69 16.53 -6.99
N LEU A 120 13.64 17.20 -6.48
CA LEU A 120 12.26 16.78 -6.75
C LEU A 120 11.89 16.93 -8.24
N THR A 121 12.42 17.96 -8.91
CA THR A 121 12.24 18.14 -10.36
C THR A 121 12.97 17.04 -11.15
N ASP A 122 14.19 16.67 -10.73
CA ASP A 122 14.92 15.54 -11.32
C ASP A 122 14.17 14.22 -11.14
N VAL A 123 13.49 14.04 -9.99
CA VAL A 123 12.63 12.86 -9.73
C VAL A 123 11.37 12.88 -10.60
N GLU A 124 10.75 14.05 -10.82
CA GLU A 124 9.61 14.22 -11.74
C GLU A 124 10.00 13.88 -13.18
N SER A 125 11.18 14.32 -13.63
CA SER A 125 11.70 14.02 -14.97
C SER A 125 12.11 12.56 -15.18
N GLY A 126 12.19 11.77 -14.10
CA GLY A 126 12.63 10.37 -14.13
C GLY A 126 14.16 10.18 -14.14
N GLU A 127 14.96 11.25 -14.11
CA GLU A 127 16.43 11.18 -14.04
C GLU A 127 16.93 10.58 -12.72
N LYS A 128 16.17 10.76 -11.63
CA LYS A 128 16.48 10.22 -10.30
C LYS A 128 15.31 9.43 -9.73
N GLN A 129 15.61 8.36 -9.00
CA GLN A 129 14.60 7.58 -8.28
C GLN A 129 14.82 7.67 -6.77
N ILE A 130 13.73 7.69 -6.01
CA ILE A 130 13.77 7.65 -4.55
C ILE A 130 14.11 6.22 -4.09
N SER A 131 15.29 6.06 -3.50
CA SER A 131 15.81 4.78 -3.05
C SER A 131 14.96 4.13 -1.94
N GLY A 132 14.54 2.88 -2.15
CA GLY A 132 13.89 2.05 -1.13
C GLY A 132 12.43 2.38 -0.83
N ALA A 133 11.71 3.05 -1.74
CA ALA A 133 10.28 3.26 -1.58
C ALA A 133 9.51 1.98 -1.96
N THR A 134 9.02 1.23 -0.96
CA THR A 134 7.85 0.36 -1.19
C THR A 134 6.66 1.29 -1.36
N LEU A 135 6.30 1.55 -2.62
CA LEU A 135 5.18 2.43 -2.98
C LEU A 135 3.88 1.70 -2.69
N PHE A 136 3.35 1.84 -1.49
CA PHE A 136 2.01 1.36 -1.20
C PHE A 136 0.98 2.29 -1.87
N PRO A 137 0.08 1.77 -2.74
CA PRO A 137 -0.92 2.59 -3.44
C PRO A 137 -1.71 3.54 -2.52
N HIS A 138 -2.12 3.09 -1.33
CA HIS A 138 -2.90 3.92 -0.40
C HIS A 138 -2.12 5.11 0.14
N LEU A 139 -0.82 4.98 0.39
CA LEU A 139 0.01 6.12 0.84
C LEU A 139 0.14 7.19 -0.24
N LEU A 140 0.27 6.78 -1.50
CA LEU A 140 0.32 7.72 -2.64
C LEU A 140 -0.99 8.47 -2.79
N VAL A 141 -2.11 7.76 -2.73
CA VAL A 141 -3.46 8.34 -2.74
C VAL A 141 -3.64 9.34 -1.59
N MET A 142 -3.27 8.98 -0.37
CA MET A 142 -3.36 9.87 0.80
C MET A 142 -2.51 11.13 0.63
N GLN A 143 -1.28 10.99 0.13
CA GLN A 143 -0.39 12.12 -0.16
C GLN A 143 -0.99 13.03 -1.23
N ALA A 144 -1.54 12.47 -2.31
CA ALA A 144 -2.18 13.22 -3.38
C ALA A 144 -3.36 14.06 -2.86
N VAL A 145 -4.22 13.48 -2.01
CA VAL A 145 -5.34 14.22 -1.38
C VAL A 145 -4.83 15.33 -0.47
N ARG A 146 -3.82 15.06 0.36
CA ARG A 146 -3.22 16.06 1.25
C ARG A 146 -2.63 17.25 0.48
N PHE A 147 -1.87 17.00 -0.58
CA PHE A 147 -1.27 18.06 -1.39
C PHE A 147 -2.32 18.84 -2.18
N ALA A 148 -3.36 18.18 -2.67
CA ALA A 148 -4.48 18.87 -3.27
C ALA A 148 -5.16 19.81 -2.25
N GLN A 149 -5.29 19.44 -0.96
CA GLN A 149 -5.94 20.27 0.07
C GLN A 149 -5.12 21.51 0.38
N ALA A 150 -3.79 21.38 0.44
CA ALA A 150 -2.88 22.51 0.64
C ALA A 150 -2.96 23.58 -0.47
N GLN A 151 -3.38 23.22 -1.69
CA GLN A 151 -3.61 24.17 -2.78
C GLN A 151 -4.83 25.09 -2.56
N ARG A 152 -5.76 24.74 -1.66
CA ARG A 152 -6.98 25.54 -1.36
C ARG A 152 -6.79 26.59 -0.26
N ASP A 153 -5.72 26.53 0.54
CA ASP A 153 -5.49 27.49 1.63
C ASP A 153 -4.96 28.85 1.12
N THR A 154 -5.77 29.48 0.27
CA THR A 154 -5.84 30.93 0.07
C THR A 154 -7.05 31.44 0.86
N PRO A 155 -6.94 32.59 1.55
CA PRO A 155 -7.80 32.94 2.68
C PRO A 155 -9.29 33.04 2.33
N THR A 156 -10.12 32.53 3.23
CA THR A 156 -11.58 32.56 3.19
C THR A 156 -12.14 33.98 3.16
N TRP A 157 -13.28 34.12 2.48
CA TRP A 157 -13.97 35.37 2.12
C TRP A 157 -14.73 36.02 3.28
N HIS A 158 -14.24 35.95 4.52
CA HIS A 158 -14.90 36.57 5.69
C HIS A 158 -13.93 37.42 6.51
N GLY A 159 -13.97 38.73 6.26
CA GLY A 159 -13.41 39.77 7.12
C GLY A 159 -12.23 40.50 6.49
N PHE A 160 -12.46 41.74 6.06
CA PHE A 160 -11.39 42.70 5.78
C PHE A 160 -10.37 42.69 6.93
N LYS A 161 -9.13 42.30 6.65
CA LYS A 161 -7.98 42.60 7.49
C LYS A 161 -6.99 43.35 6.65
N THR A 162 -6.65 44.55 7.10
CA THR A 162 -5.58 45.42 6.59
C THR A 162 -4.35 44.56 6.27
N ARG A 163 -3.98 44.47 4.99
CA ARG A 163 -2.78 43.74 4.57
C ARG A 163 -1.55 44.55 4.97
N ASN A 164 -0.93 44.19 6.09
CA ASN A 164 0.50 44.43 6.24
C ASN A 164 1.22 43.40 5.36
N VAL A 165 1.79 43.87 4.24
CA VAL A 165 2.60 43.05 3.34
C VAL A 165 3.91 42.71 4.06
N HIS A 166 3.96 41.55 4.69
CA HIS A 166 5.21 41.01 5.24
C HIS A 166 5.94 40.30 4.09
N LEU A 167 6.82 41.02 3.39
CA LEU A 167 7.56 40.54 2.21
C LEU A 167 8.19 39.13 2.42
N ILE A 168 8.73 38.88 3.60
CA ILE A 168 9.32 37.59 3.98
C ILE A 168 8.26 36.49 4.09
N GLY A 169 7.10 36.80 4.67
CA GLY A 169 6.00 35.85 4.84
C GLY A 169 5.33 35.49 3.50
N ASP A 170 5.20 36.45 2.59
CA ASP A 170 4.69 36.21 1.23
C ASP A 170 5.65 35.35 0.40
N ALA A 171 6.96 35.63 0.46
CA ALA A 171 7.97 34.82 -0.23
C ALA A 171 8.00 33.37 0.29
N MET A 172 7.91 33.17 1.61
CA MET A 172 7.83 31.82 2.20
C MET A 172 6.55 31.07 1.82
N ARG A 173 5.41 31.76 1.74
CA ARG A 173 4.15 31.18 1.26
C ARG A 173 4.27 30.70 -0.19
N GLU A 174 4.86 31.52 -1.04
CA GLU A 174 5.08 31.19 -2.45
C GLU A 174 5.99 29.96 -2.62
N GLN A 175 7.09 29.91 -1.87
CA GLN A 175 8.00 28.77 -1.88
C GLN A 175 7.31 27.48 -1.38
N ARG A 176 6.49 27.57 -0.33
CA ARG A 176 5.70 26.41 0.16
C ARG A 176 4.67 25.94 -0.86
N ARG A 177 4.04 26.85 -1.59
CA ARG A 177 3.11 26.51 -2.67
C ARG A 177 3.84 25.77 -3.79
N LYS A 178 4.97 26.29 -4.26
CA LYS A 178 5.81 25.62 -5.27
C LYS A 178 6.26 24.23 -4.82
N LEU A 179 6.64 24.08 -3.55
CA LEU A 179 6.96 22.77 -2.98
C LEU A 179 5.77 21.81 -3.04
N ALA A 180 4.59 22.24 -2.59
CA ALA A 180 3.38 21.40 -2.58
C ALA A 180 2.96 20.99 -4.01
N GLU A 181 3.09 21.89 -4.97
CA GLU A 181 2.85 21.61 -6.40
C GLU A 181 3.85 20.59 -6.93
N THR A 182 5.15 20.79 -6.70
CA THR A 182 6.20 19.84 -7.13
C THR A 182 6.00 18.47 -6.48
N GLN A 183 5.65 18.43 -5.19
CA GLN A 183 5.36 17.19 -4.49
C GLN A 183 4.14 16.46 -5.04
N ALA A 184 3.07 17.17 -5.41
CA ALA A 184 1.91 16.57 -6.06
C ALA A 184 2.30 15.89 -7.39
N ARG A 185 3.15 16.53 -8.19
CA ARG A 185 3.65 15.97 -9.45
C ARG A 185 4.55 14.75 -9.26
N VAL A 186 5.41 14.78 -8.24
CA VAL A 186 6.24 13.63 -7.88
C VAL A 186 5.37 12.43 -7.47
N VAL A 187 4.30 12.66 -6.68
CA VAL A 187 3.36 11.59 -6.30
C VAL A 187 2.66 11.00 -7.51
N ASP A 188 2.24 11.82 -8.47
CA ASP A 188 1.62 11.33 -9.70
C ASP A 188 2.60 10.54 -10.57
N THR A 189 3.86 10.97 -10.63
CA THR A 189 4.93 10.23 -11.31
C THR A 189 5.17 8.87 -10.65
N GLN A 190 5.16 8.82 -9.31
CA GLN A 190 5.25 7.57 -8.55
C GLN A 190 4.06 6.66 -8.78
N TRP A 191 2.84 7.22 -8.86
CA TRP A 191 1.62 6.50 -9.17
C TRP A 191 1.65 5.92 -10.59
N ALA A 192 2.06 6.71 -11.58
CA ALA A 192 2.23 6.24 -12.95
C ALA A 192 3.27 5.12 -13.05
N THR A 193 4.40 5.24 -12.33
CA THR A 193 5.43 4.20 -12.24
C THR A 193 4.89 2.92 -11.60
N LEU A 194 4.08 3.05 -10.55
CA LEU A 194 3.42 1.91 -9.90
C LEU A 194 2.49 1.18 -10.87
N LEU A 195 1.64 1.92 -11.59
CA LEU A 195 0.75 1.34 -12.60
C LEU A 195 1.52 0.68 -13.75
N ALA A 196 2.61 1.28 -14.23
CA ALA A 196 3.46 0.70 -15.26
C ALA A 196 4.06 -0.64 -14.81
N ARG A 197 4.61 -0.69 -13.58
CA ARG A 197 5.15 -1.93 -12.99
C ARG A 197 4.09 -3.02 -12.82
N LEU A 198 2.86 -2.63 -12.50
CA LEU A 198 1.76 -3.58 -12.39
C LEU A 198 1.35 -4.09 -13.78
N ARG A 199 1.29 -3.24 -14.80
CA ARG A 199 1.04 -3.68 -16.19
C ARG A 199 2.12 -4.63 -16.70
N GLU A 200 3.38 -4.39 -16.38
CA GLU A 200 4.49 -5.30 -16.70
C GLU A 200 4.38 -6.64 -15.99
N ALA A 201 3.78 -6.67 -14.79
CA ALA A 201 3.58 -7.90 -14.03
C ALA A 201 2.40 -8.75 -14.50
N GLY A 202 1.58 -8.26 -15.42
CA GLY A 202 0.44 -8.98 -15.97
C GLY A 202 -0.71 -8.05 -16.36
N GLU A 203 -1.43 -8.42 -17.41
CA GLU A 203 -2.69 -7.76 -17.77
C GLU A 203 -3.85 -8.41 -17.02
N LEU A 204 -4.77 -7.57 -16.57
CA LEU A 204 -5.94 -8.00 -15.83
C LEU A 204 -7.16 -7.98 -16.78
N ASP A 205 -7.51 -9.15 -17.33
CA ASP A 205 -8.68 -9.34 -18.20
C ASP A 205 -10.00 -9.39 -17.41
N ASP A 206 -10.93 -8.49 -17.78
CA ASP A 206 -12.36 -8.52 -17.37
C ASP A 206 -12.63 -8.48 -15.86
N TYR A 207 -11.88 -7.66 -15.12
CA TYR A 207 -12.09 -7.43 -13.69
C TYR A 207 -12.80 -6.11 -13.40
N ILE A 208 -13.59 -6.09 -12.34
CA ILE A 208 -14.12 -4.84 -11.77
C ILE A 208 -13.98 -4.83 -10.25
N ALA A 209 -13.67 -3.65 -9.72
CA ALA A 209 -13.56 -3.43 -8.28
C ALA A 209 -14.88 -2.93 -7.69
N VAL A 210 -15.21 -3.43 -6.51
CA VAL A 210 -16.29 -2.97 -5.64
C VAL A 210 -15.63 -2.37 -4.39
N CYS A 211 -15.72 -1.05 -4.27
CA CYS A 211 -15.09 -0.30 -3.18
C CYS A 211 -16.08 -0.04 -2.06
N ASP A 212 -15.82 -0.57 -0.87
CA ASP A 212 -16.55 -0.20 0.34
C ASP A 212 -16.26 1.23 0.78
N VAL A 213 -17.34 2.00 0.84
CA VAL A 213 -17.37 3.42 1.21
C VAL A 213 -18.30 3.67 2.40
N SER A 214 -18.71 2.60 3.10
CA SER A 214 -19.53 2.67 4.30
C SER A 214 -18.83 3.39 5.45
N GLY A 215 -19.61 3.79 6.46
CA GLY A 215 -19.08 4.55 7.60
C GLY A 215 -18.03 3.80 8.42
N SER A 216 -18.08 2.46 8.47
CA SER A 216 -17.13 1.62 9.21
C SER A 216 -15.73 1.61 8.57
N MET A 217 -15.65 1.82 7.25
CA MET A 217 -14.39 1.98 6.52
C MET A 217 -13.62 3.26 6.89
N GLY A 218 -14.30 4.21 7.55
CA GLY A 218 -13.77 5.47 8.02
C GLY A 218 -14.04 6.64 7.06
N SER A 219 -13.25 7.70 7.18
CA SER A 219 -13.46 8.97 6.47
C SER A 219 -12.24 9.38 5.66
N ILE A 220 -12.50 9.91 4.46
CA ILE A 220 -11.47 10.43 3.54
C ILE A 220 -11.30 11.95 3.59
N TRP A 221 -12.10 12.65 4.41
CA TRP A 221 -12.08 14.12 4.49
C TRP A 221 -10.77 14.68 5.04
N LYS A 222 -10.08 13.94 5.91
CA LYS A 222 -8.79 14.32 6.49
C LYS A 222 -7.80 13.16 6.36
N PRO A 223 -6.89 13.18 5.37
CA PRO A 223 -5.83 12.17 5.28
C PRO A 223 -4.82 12.35 6.42
N THR A 224 -4.84 11.45 7.40
CA THR A 224 -3.80 11.34 8.42
C THR A 224 -2.76 10.34 7.93
N LEU A 225 -1.62 10.83 7.45
CA LEU A 225 -0.50 9.94 7.08
C LEU A 225 0.03 9.25 8.35
N PRO A 226 0.32 7.95 8.29
CA PRO A 226 0.77 7.22 9.46
C PRO A 226 2.21 7.61 9.84
N ASP A 227 2.46 7.77 11.13
CA ASP A 227 3.79 8.16 11.65
C ASP A 227 4.76 6.98 11.75
N LYS A 228 4.26 5.76 12.07
CA LYS A 228 5.09 4.59 12.42
C LYS A 228 5.01 3.46 11.41
N SER A 229 3.80 3.14 10.93
CA SER A 229 3.55 1.96 10.10
C SER A 229 2.64 2.30 8.93
N PRO A 230 2.97 1.91 7.69
CA PRO A 230 2.10 2.15 6.54
C PRO A 230 0.73 1.47 6.68
N PHE A 231 0.58 0.53 7.61
CA PHE A 231 -0.66 -0.22 7.84
C PHE A 231 -1.61 0.42 8.87
N GLU A 232 -1.20 1.48 9.55
CA GLU A 232 -2.03 2.20 10.54
C GLU A 232 -2.85 3.31 9.85
N VAL A 233 -3.72 2.91 8.92
CA VAL A 233 -4.56 3.83 8.14
C VAL A 233 -6.02 3.37 8.14
N ASN A 234 -6.97 4.31 7.98
CA ASN A 234 -8.38 3.97 7.81
C ASN A 234 -8.56 3.03 6.62
N LEU A 235 -9.44 2.03 6.75
CA LEU A 235 -9.65 0.95 5.77
C LEU A 235 -10.10 1.46 4.40
N ILE A 236 -10.75 2.62 4.37
CA ILE A 236 -11.17 3.27 3.12
C ILE A 236 -9.99 3.64 2.20
N TRP A 237 -8.80 3.92 2.75
CA TRP A 237 -7.64 4.30 1.93
C TRP A 237 -7.10 3.11 1.13
N PRO A 238 -6.82 1.93 1.75
CA PRO A 238 -6.58 0.69 1.00
C PRO A 238 -7.66 0.37 -0.02
N ALA A 239 -8.94 0.38 0.38
CA ALA A 239 -10.08 0.03 -0.50
C ALA A 239 -10.13 0.90 -1.76
N LEU A 240 -10.07 2.23 -1.57
CA LEU A 240 -10.09 3.19 -2.65
C LEU A 240 -8.86 3.04 -3.54
N SER A 241 -7.68 2.89 -2.95
CA SER A 241 -6.43 2.80 -3.72
C SER A 241 -6.37 1.56 -4.60
N LEU A 242 -6.82 0.41 -4.11
CA LEU A 242 -6.85 -0.84 -4.87
C LEU A 242 -7.92 -0.77 -5.96
N SER A 243 -9.07 -0.17 -5.66
CA SER A 243 -10.14 0.04 -6.64
C SER A 243 -9.66 0.94 -7.79
N LEU A 244 -8.93 2.00 -7.49
CA LEU A 244 -8.32 2.87 -8.50
C LEU A 244 -7.25 2.14 -9.31
N VAL A 245 -6.42 1.30 -8.68
CA VAL A 245 -5.43 0.48 -9.41
C VAL A 245 -6.14 -0.44 -10.39
N LEU A 246 -7.14 -1.21 -9.95
CA LEU A 246 -7.88 -2.13 -10.81
C LEU A 246 -8.61 -1.40 -11.94
N ALA A 247 -9.27 -0.28 -11.66
CA ALA A 247 -9.95 0.53 -12.67
C ALA A 247 -8.98 1.00 -13.78
N ARG A 248 -7.73 1.34 -13.43
CA ARG A 248 -6.70 1.80 -14.39
C ARG A 248 -6.01 0.67 -15.16
N LEU A 249 -6.12 -0.57 -14.67
CA LEU A 249 -5.55 -1.77 -15.28
C LEU A 249 -6.57 -2.54 -16.12
N ALA A 250 -7.87 -2.39 -15.84
CA ALA A 250 -8.95 -3.08 -16.54
C ALA A 250 -9.05 -2.68 -18.03
N LYS A 251 -9.48 -3.65 -18.87
CA LYS A 251 -9.75 -3.45 -20.29
C LYS A 251 -11.16 -2.91 -20.55
N PRO A 252 -11.40 -2.23 -21.69
CA PRO A 252 -12.76 -1.90 -22.12
C PRO A 252 -13.60 -3.19 -22.22
N PRO A 253 -14.89 -3.19 -21.83
CA PRO A 253 -15.76 -2.05 -21.56
C PRO A 253 -15.74 -1.52 -20.12
N PHE A 254 -15.04 -2.18 -19.19
CA PHE A 254 -15.00 -1.80 -17.77
C PHE A 254 -13.78 -0.95 -17.38
N ALA A 255 -12.93 -0.61 -18.35
CA ALA A 255 -11.80 0.28 -18.17
C ALA A 255 -12.19 1.60 -17.50
N ASP A 256 -11.31 2.09 -16.62
CA ASP A 256 -11.48 3.34 -15.89
C ASP A 256 -12.77 3.37 -15.04
N SER A 257 -13.37 2.22 -14.71
CA SER A 257 -14.58 2.14 -13.90
C SER A 257 -14.44 1.26 -12.66
N PHE A 258 -15.15 1.62 -11.59
CA PHE A 258 -15.32 0.78 -10.41
C PHE A 258 -16.70 1.04 -9.79
N ILE A 259 -17.17 0.13 -8.95
CA ILE A 259 -18.48 0.19 -8.31
C ILE A 259 -18.31 0.66 -6.87
N THR A 260 -19.16 1.59 -6.42
CA THR A 260 -19.27 1.92 -4.99
C THR A 260 -20.15 0.90 -4.29
N PHE A 261 -19.69 0.40 -3.16
CA PHE A 261 -20.44 -0.50 -2.31
C PHE A 261 -21.16 0.32 -1.25
N SER A 262 -22.44 0.59 -1.54
CA SER A 262 -23.33 1.36 -0.69
C SER A 262 -24.78 0.91 -0.91
N SER A 263 -25.74 1.54 -0.21
CA SER A 263 -27.15 1.15 -0.27
C SER A 263 -27.76 1.45 -1.64
N GLN A 264 -27.13 2.35 -2.38
CA GLN A 264 -27.40 2.64 -3.77
C GLN A 264 -26.07 2.54 -4.54
N PRO A 265 -25.66 1.32 -4.91
CA PRO A 265 -24.38 1.14 -5.59
C PRO A 265 -24.40 1.88 -6.92
N ARG A 266 -23.29 2.56 -7.25
CA ARG A 266 -23.14 3.32 -8.50
C ARG A 266 -21.85 2.92 -9.20
N VAL A 267 -21.88 2.90 -10.53
CA VAL A 267 -20.66 2.82 -11.33
C VAL A 267 -20.02 4.20 -11.34
N VAL A 268 -18.82 4.30 -10.79
CA VAL A 268 -17.98 5.49 -10.91
C VAL A 268 -17.08 5.29 -12.13
N VAL A 269 -17.28 6.12 -13.14
CA VAL A 269 -16.42 6.16 -14.32
C VAL A 269 -15.44 7.30 -14.15
N LEU A 270 -14.15 6.97 -14.12
CA LEU A 270 -13.06 7.93 -14.17
C LEU A 270 -12.98 8.47 -15.58
N ASP A 271 -13.13 9.78 -15.74
CA ASP A 271 -13.07 10.43 -17.06
C ASP A 271 -11.75 10.09 -17.77
N ALA A 272 -11.75 9.92 -19.09
CA ALA A 272 -10.51 9.78 -19.87
C ALA A 272 -9.60 11.02 -19.68
N GLU A 273 -10.18 12.21 -19.45
CA GLU A 273 -9.44 13.43 -19.10
C GLU A 273 -8.80 13.38 -17.71
N SER A 274 -9.27 12.51 -16.81
CA SER A 274 -8.63 12.30 -15.50
C SER A 274 -7.21 11.74 -15.62
N LYS A 275 -6.80 11.22 -16.79
CA LYS A 275 -5.40 10.86 -17.08
C LYS A 275 -4.50 12.09 -17.24
N LYS A 276 -5.09 13.27 -17.51
CA LYS A 276 -4.39 14.57 -17.62
C LYS A 276 -4.49 15.40 -16.33
N VAL A 277 -5.32 14.97 -15.38
CA VAL A 277 -5.59 15.66 -14.11
C VAL A 277 -4.84 14.95 -12.98
N LEU A 278 -4.32 15.72 -12.02
CA LEU A 278 -3.57 15.15 -10.89
C LEU A 278 -4.42 14.13 -10.11
N LEU A 279 -3.80 13.08 -9.56
CA LEU A 279 -4.51 12.02 -8.81
C LEU A 279 -5.36 12.61 -7.68
N GLY A 280 -4.80 13.59 -6.96
CA GLY A 280 -5.48 14.25 -5.84
C GLY A 280 -6.73 15.04 -6.24
N ALA A 281 -6.77 15.58 -7.46
CA ALA A 281 -7.93 16.29 -7.98
C ALA A 281 -9.05 15.32 -8.41
N THR A 282 -8.69 14.19 -9.02
CA THR A 282 -9.63 13.12 -9.35
C THR A 282 -10.31 12.58 -8.09
N ILE A 283 -9.53 12.25 -7.06
CA ILE A 283 -10.06 11.73 -5.79
C ILE A 283 -10.92 12.76 -5.08
N ARG A 284 -10.55 14.04 -5.15
CA ARG A 284 -11.38 15.12 -4.61
C ARG A 284 -12.72 15.24 -5.32
N ALA A 285 -12.75 15.14 -6.65
CA ALA A 285 -14.02 15.16 -7.38
C ALA A 285 -14.91 14.01 -6.89
N MET A 286 -14.31 12.83 -6.68
CA MET A 286 -15.00 11.67 -6.13
C MET A 286 -15.49 11.86 -4.68
N MET A 287 -14.76 12.59 -3.83
CA MET A 287 -15.14 12.90 -2.43
C MET A 287 -16.47 13.65 -2.32
N HIS A 288 -16.84 14.41 -3.35
CA HIS A 288 -18.08 15.19 -3.36
C HIS A 288 -19.26 14.38 -3.91
N SER A 289 -19.03 13.14 -4.34
CA SER A 289 -20.10 12.24 -4.73
C SER A 289 -20.77 11.65 -3.48
N ASP A 290 -22.09 11.50 -3.52
CA ASP A 290 -22.84 10.90 -2.41
C ASP A 290 -22.49 9.42 -2.25
N TRP A 291 -21.77 9.09 -1.18
CA TRP A 291 -21.40 7.72 -0.83
C TRP A 291 -22.40 7.26 0.25
N GLY A 292 -23.30 6.34 -0.10
CA GLY A 292 -24.31 5.84 0.84
C GLY A 292 -23.68 5.02 1.99
N PHE A 293 -24.24 5.12 3.19
CA PHE A 293 -23.62 4.61 4.42
C PHE A 293 -23.88 3.13 4.76
N ASN A 294 -24.60 2.38 3.93
CA ASN A 294 -25.04 1.00 4.26
C ASN A 294 -24.79 0.06 3.06
N THR A 295 -24.82 -1.26 3.23
CA THR A 295 -24.25 -2.23 2.27
C THR A 295 -25.29 -3.21 1.70
N ASP A 296 -25.35 -3.41 0.38
CA ASP A 296 -26.21 -4.42 -0.27
C ASP A 296 -25.50 -5.12 -1.46
N LEU A 297 -24.98 -6.34 -1.23
CA LEU A 297 -24.37 -7.18 -2.28
C LEU A 297 -25.36 -7.52 -3.40
N ASN A 298 -26.61 -7.85 -3.06
CA ASN A 298 -27.60 -8.23 -4.06
C ASN A 298 -27.90 -7.05 -5.00
N ALA A 299 -27.88 -5.81 -4.48
CA ALA A 299 -28.03 -4.62 -5.31
C ALA A 299 -26.90 -4.46 -6.33
N VAL A 300 -25.65 -4.76 -5.98
CA VAL A 300 -24.53 -4.69 -6.92
C VAL A 300 -24.75 -5.64 -8.11
N PHE A 301 -25.07 -6.90 -7.84
CA PHE A 301 -25.22 -7.90 -8.89
C PHE A 301 -26.52 -7.74 -9.69
N VAL A 302 -27.65 -7.62 -9.00
CA VAL A 302 -28.99 -7.70 -9.61
C VAL A 302 -29.49 -6.33 -10.07
N LYS A 303 -29.22 -5.27 -9.33
CA LYS A 303 -29.75 -3.93 -9.63
C LYS A 303 -28.78 -3.05 -10.42
N LEU A 304 -27.49 -3.37 -10.44
CA LEU A 304 -26.48 -2.56 -11.13
C LEU A 304 -25.84 -3.30 -12.32
N ILE A 305 -25.14 -4.42 -12.07
CA ILE A 305 -24.37 -5.10 -13.12
C ILE A 305 -25.30 -5.70 -14.20
N LEU A 306 -26.29 -6.50 -13.82
CA LEU A 306 -27.19 -7.13 -14.80
C LEU A 306 -27.88 -6.11 -15.73
N PRO A 307 -28.53 -5.04 -15.23
CA PRO A 307 -29.14 -4.03 -16.10
C PRO A 307 -28.12 -3.29 -16.97
N LEU A 308 -26.91 -3.03 -16.46
CA LEU A 308 -25.84 -2.37 -17.23
C LEU A 308 -25.40 -3.24 -18.41
N VAL A 309 -25.15 -4.52 -18.16
CA VAL A 309 -24.73 -5.52 -19.16
C VAL A 309 -25.80 -5.69 -20.24
N ILE A 310 -27.07 -5.80 -19.84
CA ILE A 310 -28.21 -5.90 -20.78
C ILE A 310 -28.34 -4.62 -21.63
N LYS A 311 -28.13 -3.44 -21.04
CA LYS A 311 -28.21 -2.17 -21.75
C LYS A 311 -27.08 -1.99 -22.76
N ILE A 312 -25.86 -2.41 -22.41
CA ILE A 312 -24.67 -2.29 -23.26
C ILE A 312 -24.62 -3.42 -24.31
N LYS A 313 -25.41 -4.50 -24.15
CA LYS A 313 -25.42 -5.69 -25.02
C LYS A 313 -24.05 -6.36 -25.10
N ILE A 314 -23.39 -6.48 -23.95
CA ILE A 314 -22.10 -7.16 -23.82
C ILE A 314 -22.28 -8.63 -24.18
N THR A 315 -21.33 -9.20 -24.93
CA THR A 315 -21.35 -10.63 -25.26
C THR A 315 -20.97 -11.48 -24.04
N LYS A 316 -21.27 -12.78 -24.05
CA LYS A 316 -20.91 -13.66 -22.92
C LYS A 316 -19.41 -13.68 -22.64
N ASP A 317 -18.60 -13.49 -23.68
CA ASP A 317 -17.14 -13.55 -23.61
C ASP A 317 -16.51 -12.25 -23.09
N GLU A 318 -17.20 -11.12 -23.24
CA GLU A 318 -16.78 -9.80 -22.72
C GLU A 318 -17.35 -9.51 -21.31
N MET A 319 -18.02 -10.50 -20.72
CA MET A 319 -18.59 -10.38 -19.38
C MET A 319 -17.49 -10.35 -18.32
N ILE A 320 -17.77 -9.69 -17.20
CA ILE A 320 -16.86 -9.63 -16.05
C ILE A 320 -16.55 -11.07 -15.60
N LYS A 321 -15.28 -11.47 -15.70
CA LYS A 321 -14.83 -12.79 -15.25
C LYS A 321 -14.72 -12.85 -13.74
N ARG A 322 -14.24 -11.76 -13.11
CA ARG A 322 -14.01 -11.74 -11.66
C ARG A 322 -14.21 -10.36 -11.03
N LEU A 323 -14.82 -10.36 -9.86
CA LEU A 323 -15.22 -9.21 -9.07
C LEU A 323 -14.38 -9.14 -7.80
N PHE A 324 -13.71 -8.01 -7.55
CA PHE A 324 -12.97 -7.79 -6.29
C PHE A 324 -13.80 -6.93 -5.34
N VAL A 325 -14.18 -7.47 -4.19
CA VAL A 325 -14.94 -6.77 -3.15
C VAL A 325 -14.00 -6.37 -2.03
N PHE A 326 -13.67 -5.09 -1.95
CA PHE A 326 -12.82 -4.53 -0.90
C PHE A 326 -13.69 -3.99 0.24
N SER A 327 -13.76 -4.71 1.36
CA SER A 327 -14.63 -4.38 2.50
C SER A 327 -13.98 -4.80 3.82
N ASP A 328 -14.51 -4.31 4.95
CA ASP A 328 -14.20 -4.79 6.29
C ASP A 328 -14.97 -6.06 6.68
N MET A 329 -15.73 -6.62 5.73
CA MET A 329 -16.59 -7.81 5.86
C MET A 329 -17.73 -7.68 6.88
N GLN A 330 -18.12 -6.45 7.24
CA GLN A 330 -19.34 -6.18 8.01
C GLN A 330 -20.54 -6.04 7.05
N PHE A 331 -21.10 -7.17 6.63
CA PHE A 331 -22.32 -7.16 5.80
C PHE A 331 -23.54 -6.92 6.68
N ASP A 332 -24.08 -5.70 6.63
CA ASP A 332 -25.09 -5.22 7.59
C ASP A 332 -26.47 -5.90 7.52
N CYS A 333 -26.82 -6.66 6.47
CA CYS A 333 -28.08 -7.43 6.44
C CYS A 333 -28.11 -8.53 5.35
N ALA A 334 -28.36 -9.77 5.75
CA ALA A 334 -28.80 -10.85 4.87
C ALA A 334 -30.34 -10.95 4.93
N SER A 335 -31.04 -10.32 3.98
CA SER A 335 -32.51 -10.32 3.80
C SER A 335 -33.36 -9.66 4.91
N ILE A 336 -34.31 -8.82 4.49
CA ILE A 336 -35.32 -8.16 5.36
C ILE A 336 -36.50 -9.13 5.67
N LYS A 337 -36.52 -10.32 5.05
CA LYS A 337 -37.54 -11.34 5.28
C LYS A 337 -36.86 -12.71 5.44
N PRO A 338 -36.63 -13.18 6.68
CA PRO A 338 -36.26 -14.57 6.89
C PRO A 338 -37.43 -15.45 6.42
N ASP A 339 -37.22 -16.22 5.36
CA ASP A 339 -38.09 -17.34 4.99
C ASP A 339 -37.44 -18.62 5.55
N PRO A 340 -37.94 -19.15 6.68
CA PRO A 340 -37.38 -20.36 7.29
C PRO A 340 -37.49 -21.60 6.40
N ALA A 341 -38.36 -21.58 5.39
CA ALA A 341 -38.59 -22.71 4.49
C ALA A 341 -37.65 -22.71 3.26
N HIS A 342 -37.05 -21.57 2.93
CA HIS A 342 -36.14 -21.41 1.79
C HIS A 342 -34.92 -20.57 2.18
N TRP A 343 -34.07 -21.11 3.04
CA TRP A 343 -32.77 -20.50 3.34
C TRP A 343 -31.92 -20.41 2.07
N LYS A 344 -31.98 -19.27 1.39
CA LYS A 344 -31.16 -18.97 0.22
C LYS A 344 -30.07 -18.01 0.64
N THR A 345 -28.83 -18.34 0.33
CA THR A 345 -27.74 -17.38 0.49
C THR A 345 -27.92 -16.26 -0.53
N ASN A 346 -27.36 -15.07 -0.25
CA ASN A 346 -27.33 -13.98 -1.23
C ASN A 346 -26.73 -14.45 -2.58
N HIS A 347 -25.75 -15.36 -2.52
CA HIS A 347 -25.13 -15.98 -3.68
C HIS A 347 -26.10 -16.82 -4.52
N ASP A 348 -26.98 -17.61 -3.90
CA ASP A 348 -27.95 -18.46 -4.64
C ASP A 348 -29.00 -17.61 -5.37
N VAL A 349 -29.33 -16.43 -4.82
CA VAL A 349 -30.23 -15.47 -5.47
C VAL A 349 -29.56 -14.83 -6.70
N VAL A 350 -28.29 -14.44 -6.55
CA VAL A 350 -27.48 -13.88 -7.65
C VAL A 350 -27.30 -14.91 -8.77
N GLU A 351 -26.95 -16.15 -8.44
CA GLU A 351 -26.71 -17.20 -9.43
C GLU A 351 -27.95 -17.47 -10.29
N ARG A 352 -29.12 -17.56 -9.66
CA ARG A 352 -30.38 -17.72 -10.38
C ARG A 352 -30.67 -16.55 -11.31
N ALA A 353 -30.49 -15.31 -10.84
CA ALA A 353 -30.75 -14.11 -11.65
C ALA A 353 -29.84 -14.05 -12.89
N TYR A 354 -28.58 -14.47 -12.76
CA TYR A 354 -27.63 -14.53 -13.87
C TYR A 354 -27.95 -15.66 -14.86
N GLN A 355 -28.33 -16.84 -14.35
CA GLN A 355 -28.78 -17.96 -15.17
C GLN A 355 -30.04 -17.60 -15.98
N GLU A 356 -31.02 -16.94 -15.35
CA GLU A 356 -32.24 -16.45 -16.01
C GLU A 356 -31.93 -15.39 -17.09
N ALA A 357 -30.92 -14.56 -16.87
CA ALA A 357 -30.44 -13.58 -17.85
C ALA A 357 -29.53 -14.19 -18.95
N GLY A 358 -29.12 -15.46 -18.81
CA GLY A 358 -28.28 -16.17 -19.77
C GLY A 358 -26.78 -15.85 -19.68
N TYR A 359 -26.31 -15.27 -18.57
CA TYR A 359 -24.92 -14.90 -18.32
C TYR A 359 -24.26 -15.78 -17.26
N TYR A 360 -22.93 -15.88 -17.29
CA TYR A 360 -22.15 -16.54 -16.24
C TYR A 360 -22.00 -15.62 -15.03
N VAL A 361 -22.03 -16.22 -13.84
CA VAL A 361 -21.75 -15.50 -12.59
C VAL A 361 -20.25 -15.23 -12.52
N PRO A 362 -19.82 -13.98 -12.29
CA PRO A 362 -18.41 -13.67 -12.09
C PRO A 362 -17.86 -14.36 -10.85
N GLU A 363 -16.60 -14.78 -10.89
CA GLU A 363 -15.88 -15.21 -9.69
C GLU A 363 -15.77 -14.05 -8.69
N ILE A 364 -15.97 -14.30 -7.39
CA ILE A 364 -15.99 -13.25 -6.38
C ILE A 364 -14.78 -13.39 -5.48
N VAL A 365 -13.96 -12.35 -5.43
CA VAL A 365 -12.85 -12.24 -4.48
C VAL A 365 -13.28 -11.30 -3.37
N TYR A 366 -13.61 -11.86 -2.22
CA TYR A 366 -13.83 -11.08 -1.01
C TYR A 366 -12.48 -10.76 -0.37
N TRP A 367 -12.16 -9.47 -0.34
CA TRP A 367 -10.93 -8.96 0.23
C TRP A 367 -11.21 -8.19 1.51
N ASN A 368 -10.96 -8.87 2.63
CA ASN A 368 -11.11 -8.31 3.96
C ASN A 368 -9.92 -7.39 4.29
N LEU A 369 -10.21 -6.11 4.42
CA LEU A 369 -9.22 -5.10 4.78
C LEU A 369 -9.10 -4.91 6.30
N SER A 370 -10.10 -5.36 7.06
CA SER A 370 -10.08 -5.30 8.52
C SER A 370 -9.19 -6.39 9.10
N ARG A 371 -8.46 -6.02 10.16
CA ARG A 371 -7.67 -6.96 10.98
C ARG A 371 -8.45 -7.55 12.14
N GLU A 372 -9.62 -6.96 12.44
CA GLU A 372 -10.41 -7.27 13.63
C GLU A 372 -11.62 -8.14 13.29
N SER A 373 -12.12 -8.04 12.06
CA SER A 373 -13.25 -8.84 11.57
C SER A 373 -12.76 -10.19 11.05
N ILE A 374 -13.25 -11.28 11.64
CA ILE A 374 -12.99 -12.67 11.20
C ILE A 374 -14.22 -13.23 10.46
N THR A 375 -15.17 -12.37 10.09
CA THR A 375 -16.43 -12.81 9.46
C THR A 375 -16.16 -13.27 8.03
N ALA A 376 -16.48 -14.54 7.74
CA ALA A 376 -16.44 -15.09 6.40
C ALA A 376 -17.85 -15.08 5.77
N PRO A 377 -18.05 -14.49 4.59
CA PRO A 377 -19.36 -14.45 3.95
C PRO A 377 -19.81 -15.81 3.40
N VAL A 378 -18.88 -16.76 3.25
CA VAL A 378 -19.11 -18.08 2.64
C VAL A 378 -18.29 -19.19 3.30
N THR A 379 -18.70 -20.43 3.06
CA THR A 379 -17.97 -21.64 3.47
C THR A 379 -16.75 -21.91 2.57
N GLY A 380 -15.76 -22.63 3.08
CA GLY A 380 -14.48 -22.88 2.38
C GLY A 380 -14.57 -23.72 1.11
N GLU A 381 -15.69 -24.42 0.91
CA GLU A 381 -15.94 -25.30 -0.24
C GLU A 381 -16.69 -24.60 -1.38
N ARG A 382 -17.15 -23.35 -1.19
CA ARG A 382 -17.99 -22.68 -2.19
C ARG A 382 -17.19 -22.35 -3.44
N GLU A 383 -17.63 -22.88 -4.57
CA GLU A 383 -17.03 -22.67 -5.88
C GLU A 383 -17.22 -21.23 -6.39
N GLY A 384 -16.23 -20.73 -7.12
CA GLY A 384 -16.23 -19.39 -7.71
C GLY A 384 -15.95 -18.27 -6.71
N ILE A 385 -15.45 -18.59 -5.50
CA ILE A 385 -15.19 -17.60 -4.45
C ILE A 385 -13.78 -17.72 -3.89
N ALA A 386 -13.13 -16.57 -3.69
CA ALA A 386 -11.86 -16.44 -3.01
C ALA A 386 -12.00 -15.55 -1.78
N LEU A 387 -11.35 -15.94 -0.68
CA LEU A 387 -11.23 -15.10 0.52
C LEU A 387 -9.78 -14.65 0.66
N LEU A 388 -9.58 -13.33 0.79
CA LEU A 388 -8.29 -12.72 1.05
C LEU A 388 -8.40 -11.84 2.28
N SER A 389 -7.33 -11.82 3.06
CA SER A 389 -7.21 -10.95 4.22
C SER A 389 -5.95 -10.13 4.12
N GLU A 390 -6.01 -8.94 4.72
CA GLU A 390 -4.92 -7.97 4.81
C GLU A 390 -4.52 -7.28 3.52
N TYR A 391 -3.76 -6.20 3.67
CA TYR A 391 -3.25 -5.40 2.58
C TYR A 391 -1.77 -5.73 2.33
N SER A 392 -1.48 -6.52 1.30
CA SER A 392 -0.11 -6.77 0.84
C SER A 392 -0.01 -6.58 -0.67
N PRO A 393 0.95 -5.75 -1.17
CA PRO A 393 1.24 -5.64 -2.60
C PRO A 393 1.59 -6.99 -3.25
N SER A 394 2.09 -7.95 -2.47
CA SER A 394 2.38 -9.30 -2.96
C SER A 394 1.13 -10.12 -3.23
N LEU A 395 -0.01 -9.79 -2.61
CA LEU A 395 -1.29 -10.46 -2.85
C LEU A 395 -1.89 -10.07 -4.20
N LEU A 396 -1.74 -8.80 -4.63
CA LEU A 396 -2.13 -8.38 -5.97
C LEU A 396 -1.42 -9.22 -7.05
N LYS A 397 -0.11 -9.47 -6.88
CA LYS A 397 0.65 -10.32 -7.80
C LYS A 397 0.12 -11.74 -7.89
N VAL A 398 -0.42 -12.30 -6.80
CA VAL A 398 -1.04 -13.65 -6.82
C VAL A 398 -2.20 -13.72 -7.79
N PHE A 399 -2.89 -12.61 -8.10
CA PHE A 399 -3.98 -12.62 -9.08
C PHE A 399 -3.57 -12.11 -10.46
N MET A 400 -2.35 -11.60 -10.60
CA MET A 400 -1.79 -11.08 -11.86
C MET A 400 -0.86 -12.08 -12.55
N ASP A 401 -0.04 -12.81 -11.79
CA ASP A 401 0.86 -13.87 -12.29
C ASP A 401 0.13 -15.19 -12.58
N VAL A 402 -1.15 -15.29 -12.19
CA VAL A 402 -1.91 -16.52 -12.39
C VAL A 402 -2.52 -16.51 -13.79
N GLU A 403 -1.73 -16.99 -14.73
CA GLU A 403 -2.23 -17.50 -16.02
C GLU A 403 -3.30 -18.57 -15.73
N GLU A 404 -4.30 -18.71 -16.60
CA GLU A 404 -5.33 -19.77 -16.47
C GLU A 404 -4.70 -21.18 -16.40
N GLU A 405 -3.48 -21.36 -16.93
CA GLU A 405 -2.71 -22.61 -16.89
C GLU A 405 -2.29 -23.03 -15.48
N ASP A 406 -2.19 -22.07 -14.56
CA ASP A 406 -1.74 -22.27 -13.18
C ASP A 406 -2.86 -22.87 -12.29
N PHE A 407 -4.07 -22.99 -12.84
CA PHE A 407 -5.20 -23.73 -12.27
C PHE A 407 -5.41 -25.08 -12.94
N GLU A 408 -4.56 -25.50 -13.88
CA GLU A 408 -4.67 -26.85 -14.43
C GLU A 408 -3.87 -27.83 -13.56
N VAL A 409 -4.59 -28.70 -12.85
CA VAL A 409 -3.97 -29.85 -12.17
C VAL A 409 -4.26 -31.09 -12.99
N LEU A 410 -3.24 -31.90 -13.20
CA LEU A 410 -3.38 -33.23 -13.79
C LEU A 410 -4.20 -34.07 -12.81
N ASP A 411 -5.35 -34.56 -13.24
CA ASP A 411 -6.07 -35.58 -12.50
C ASP A 411 -5.25 -36.89 -12.41
N ASP A 412 -5.71 -37.87 -11.62
CA ASP A 412 -5.07 -39.18 -11.50
C ASP A 412 -5.00 -39.95 -12.86
N SER A 413 -5.66 -39.43 -13.90
CA SER A 413 -5.68 -39.91 -15.29
C SER A 413 -4.71 -39.18 -16.23
N GLY A 414 -4.10 -38.08 -15.80
CA GLY A 414 -3.22 -37.23 -16.62
C GLY A 414 -3.93 -36.21 -17.52
N GLU A 415 -5.22 -35.93 -17.32
CA GLU A 415 -5.95 -34.84 -17.96
C GLU A 415 -5.83 -33.55 -17.16
N LYS A 416 -5.65 -32.43 -17.88
CA LYS A 416 -5.63 -31.08 -17.32
C LYS A 416 -7.04 -30.68 -16.90
N VAL A 417 -7.32 -30.71 -15.60
CA VAL A 417 -8.61 -30.25 -15.05
C VAL A 417 -8.45 -28.85 -14.50
N LYS A 418 -9.34 -27.93 -14.90
CA LYS A 418 -9.42 -26.57 -14.36
C LYS A 418 -9.83 -26.66 -12.88
N GLN A 419 -8.92 -26.34 -11.98
CA GLN A 419 -9.16 -26.29 -10.54
C GLN A 419 -10.27 -25.29 -10.23
N LYS A 420 -11.11 -25.67 -9.28
CA LYS A 420 -12.26 -24.88 -8.89
C LYS A 420 -11.78 -23.77 -7.97
N LEU A 421 -12.12 -22.53 -8.28
CA LEU A 421 -11.76 -21.40 -7.43
C LEU A 421 -12.54 -21.48 -6.10
N THR A 422 -11.97 -22.14 -5.09
CA THR A 422 -12.52 -22.25 -3.74
C THR A 422 -11.59 -21.58 -2.72
N PRO A 423 -12.11 -21.07 -1.59
CA PRO A 423 -11.27 -20.49 -0.55
C PRO A 423 -10.21 -21.46 -0.02
N GLU A 424 -10.53 -22.74 0.12
CA GLU A 424 -9.58 -23.75 0.61
C GLU A 424 -8.43 -24.01 -0.39
N GLU A 425 -8.74 -24.13 -1.68
CA GLU A 425 -7.73 -24.37 -2.71
C GLU A 425 -6.75 -23.20 -2.85
N ILE A 426 -7.25 -21.97 -2.78
CA ILE A 426 -6.39 -20.77 -2.79
C ILE A 426 -5.48 -20.76 -1.57
N MET A 427 -6.02 -21.03 -0.39
CA MET A 427 -5.23 -21.13 0.84
C MET A 427 -4.12 -22.18 0.68
N ARG A 428 -4.45 -23.37 0.17
CA ARG A 428 -3.49 -24.45 -0.04
C ARG A 428 -2.42 -24.07 -1.08
N LYS A 429 -2.79 -23.39 -2.17
CA LYS A 429 -1.85 -22.89 -3.20
C LYS A 429 -0.89 -21.83 -2.66
N VAL A 430 -1.38 -20.91 -1.84
CA VAL A 430 -0.54 -19.87 -1.21
C VAL A 430 0.43 -20.49 -0.21
N LEU A 431 -0.04 -21.42 0.63
CA LEU A 431 0.80 -22.13 1.60
C LEU A 431 1.77 -23.12 0.95
N GLY A 432 1.45 -23.66 -0.22
CA GLY A 432 2.31 -24.58 -0.99
C GLY A 432 3.52 -23.93 -1.67
N ARG A 433 3.69 -22.60 -1.55
CA ARG A 433 4.86 -21.91 -2.10
C ARG A 433 6.14 -22.33 -1.37
N ARG A 434 7.23 -22.50 -2.11
CA ARG A 434 8.56 -22.88 -1.58
C ARG A 434 9.04 -22.01 -0.41
N SER A 435 8.59 -20.76 -0.33
CA SER A 435 8.87 -19.83 0.77
C SER A 435 8.38 -20.33 2.13
N TYR A 436 7.34 -21.17 2.17
CA TYR A 436 6.73 -21.68 3.40
C TYR A 436 7.21 -23.09 3.79
N ASN A 437 8.01 -23.76 2.95
CA ASN A 437 8.50 -25.12 3.21
C ASN A 437 9.35 -25.25 4.49
N GLY A 438 9.91 -24.15 5.00
CA GLY A 438 10.69 -24.12 6.25
C GLY A 438 9.85 -23.87 7.51
N LEU A 439 8.54 -23.65 7.38
CA LEU A 439 7.66 -23.49 8.54
C LEU A 439 7.34 -24.86 9.13
N VAL A 440 7.74 -25.05 10.37
CA VAL A 440 7.38 -26.23 11.17
C VAL A 440 6.30 -25.78 12.14
N VAL A 441 5.14 -26.45 12.10
CA VAL A 441 4.12 -26.29 13.15
C VAL A 441 4.70 -26.91 14.41
N VAL A 442 4.92 -26.09 15.43
CA VAL A 442 5.34 -26.55 16.76
C VAL A 442 4.08 -26.61 17.60
N ASP A 443 3.60 -27.82 17.87
CA ASP A 443 2.50 -28.08 18.82
C ASP A 443 2.94 -27.88 20.28
#